data_AF-A0A7X6Y8Z1-F1
#
_entry.id   AF-A0A7X6Y8Z1-F1
#
_cell.length_a   1.000
_cell.length_b   1.000
_cell.length_c   1.000
_cell.angle_alpha   90.00
_cell.angle_beta   90.00
_cell.angle_gamma   90.00
#
_symmetry.space_group_name_H-M   'P 1'
#
loop_
_entity.id
_entity.type
_entity.pdbx_description
1 polymer ?
#
loop_
_entity_poly.entity_id
_entity_poly.type
_entity_poly.pdbx_seq_one_letter_code
_entity_poly.pdbx_strand_id
1 'polypeptide(L)' 'MRQALEKMEYHRYTAIPLIDDKGKYVGTLTEGDLLWKIKNTFDFTFDSLNKIPLTEVPLRWQNHPVRINAAIGDLIDR' A
#
# COMPACT_ATOMS: atom_id res chain seq x y z
N MET A 1 -9.78 3.98 2.86
CA MET A 1 -9.49 2.64 2.31
C MET A 1 -10.28 2.34 1.04
N ARG A 2 -11.58 2.68 0.99
CA ARG A 2 -12.47 2.47 -0.18
C ARG A 2 -11.84 2.83 -1.54
N GLN A 3 -11.30 4.04 -1.66
CA GLN A 3 -10.69 4.50 -2.92
C GLN A 3 -9.54 3.61 -3.41
N ALA A 4 -8.76 3.02 -2.51
CA ALA A 4 -7.68 2.12 -2.89
C ALA A 4 -8.24 0.80 -3.45
N LEU A 5 -9.27 0.24 -2.80
CA LEU A 5 -9.98 -0.95 -3.29
C LEU A 5 -10.61 -0.70 -4.66
N GLU A 6 -11.32 0.41 -4.85
CA GLU A 6 -11.96 0.77 -6.13
C GLU A 6 -10.91 0.91 -7.26
N LYS A 7 -9.77 1.55 -6.98
CA LYS A 7 -8.67 1.67 -7.96
C LYS A 7 -8.04 0.32 -8.29
N MET A 8 -7.80 -0.52 -7.28
CA MET A 8 -7.25 -1.87 -7.47
C MET A 8 -8.20 -2.73 -8.30
N GLU A 9 -9.50 -2.72 -8.00
CA GLU A 9 -10.52 -3.46 -8.73
C GLU A 9 -10.63 -2.97 -10.19
N TYR A 10 -10.79 -1.66 -10.39
CA TYR A 10 -10.97 -1.08 -11.71
C TYR A 10 -9.78 -1.34 -12.64
N HIS A 11 -8.56 -1.21 -12.13
CA HIS A 11 -7.33 -1.39 -12.91
C HIS A 11 -6.75 -2.81 -12.82
N ARG A 12 -7.34 -3.69 -12.02
CA ARG A 12 -6.83 -5.05 -11.70
C ARG A 12 -5.40 -5.02 -11.17
N TYR A 13 -5.11 -4.06 -10.29
CA TYR A 13 -3.81 -3.94 -9.62
C TYR A 13 -3.80 -4.77 -8.35
N THR A 14 -2.81 -5.65 -8.23
CA THR A 14 -2.55 -6.41 -7.00
C THR A 14 -1.77 -5.60 -5.96
N ALA A 15 -1.12 -4.51 -6.39
CA ALA A 15 -0.31 -3.63 -5.57
C ALA A 15 -0.27 -2.20 -6.12
N ILE A 16 -0.21 -1.20 -5.22
CA ILE A 16 -0.12 0.22 -5.54
C ILE A 16 0.99 0.87 -4.68
N PRO A 17 1.92 1.64 -5.28
CA PRO A 17 2.90 2.41 -4.51
C PRO A 17 2.23 3.58 -3.79
N LEU A 18 2.63 3.81 -2.55
CA LEU A 18 2.21 4.95 -1.74
C LEU A 18 3.31 6.02 -1.76
N ILE A 19 2.89 7.28 -1.88
CA ILE A 19 3.75 8.45 -1.80
C ILE A 19 3.29 9.34 -0.65
N ASP A 20 4.24 10.04 -0.02
CA ASP A 20 3.94 11.10 0.93
C ASP A 20 3.56 12.42 0.23
N ASP A 21 3.27 13.44 1.03
CA ASP A 21 2.95 14.80 0.58
C ASP A 21 4.07 15.48 -0.20
N LYS A 22 5.31 15.02 -0.05
CA LYS A 22 6.49 15.49 -0.79
C LYS A 22 6.75 14.67 -2.06
N GLY A 23 5.88 13.71 -2.38
CA GLY A 23 6.01 12.83 -3.54
C GLY A 23 7.06 11.73 -3.38
N LYS A 24 7.54 11.47 -2.16
CA LYS A 24 8.51 10.41 -1.88
C LYS A 24 7.78 9.09 -1.70
N TYR A 25 8.30 8.01 -2.28
CA TYR A 25 7.81 6.65 -2.03
C TYR A 25 7.98 6.28 -0.54
N VAL A 26 6.89 5.80 0.08
CA VAL A 26 6.85 5.42 1.50
C VAL A 26 6.42 3.98 1.74
N GLY A 27 6.00 3.25 0.70
CA GLY A 27 5.63 1.85 0.83
C GLY A 27 4.77 1.37 -0.33
N THR A 28 4.46 0.08 -0.34
CA THR A 28 3.55 -0.53 -1.32
C THR A 28 2.37 -1.11 -0.57
N LEU A 29 1.16 -0.70 -0.97
CA LEU A 29 -0.09 -1.26 -0.50
C LEU A 29 -0.49 -2.41 -1.42
N THR A 30 -0.86 -3.55 -0.86
CA THR A 30 -1.32 -4.71 -1.62
C THR A 30 -2.74 -5.12 -1.26
N GLU A 31 -3.37 -5.92 -2.12
CA GLU A 31 -4.65 -6.57 -1.82
C GLU A 31 -4.59 -7.38 -0.51
N GLY A 32 -3.44 -8.04 -0.25
CA GLY A 32 -3.21 -8.80 0.97
C GLY A 32 -3.23 -7.94 2.23
N ASP A 33 -2.62 -6.76 2.20
CA ASP A 33 -2.62 -5.82 3.33
C ASP A 33 -4.05 -5.36 3.65
N LEU A 34 -4.82 -5.05 2.61
CA LEU A 34 -6.23 -4.66 2.73
C LEU A 34 -7.07 -5.81 3.29
N LEU A 35 -6.90 -7.03 2.79
CA LEU A 35 -7.57 -8.22 3.30
C LEU A 35 -7.30 -8.43 4.79
N TRP A 36 -6.04 -8.31 5.22
CA TRP A 36 -5.67 -8.45 6.63
C TRP A 36 -6.25 -7.33 7.50
N LYS A 37 -6.27 -6.08 7.02
CA LYS A 37 -6.92 -4.98 7.75
C LYS A 37 -8.42 -5.24 7.91
N ILE A 38 -9.11 -5.64 6.86
CA ILE A 38 -10.55 -5.95 6.88
C ILE A 38 -10.82 -7.09 7.87
N LYS A 39 -10.07 -8.19 7.78
CA LYS A 39 -10.21 -9.35 8.68
C LYS A 39 -10.06 -8.98 10.15
N ASN A 40 -9.20 -8.03 10.47
CA ASN A 40 -8.92 -7.59 11.84
C ASN A 40 -9.74 -6.37 12.29
N THR A 41 -10.71 -5.93 11.49
CA THR A 41 -11.62 -4.82 11.83
C THR A 41 -12.96 -5.38 12.27
N PHE A 42 -13.32 -5.18 13.55
CA PHE A 42 -14.63 -5.59 14.09
C PHE A 42 -15.77 -4.75 13.50
N ASP A 43 -16.96 -5.33 13.33
CA ASP A 43 -18.14 -4.69 12.72
C ASP A 43 -17.86 -4.01 11.36
N PHE A 44 -17.11 -4.70 10.51
CA PHE A 44 -16.78 -4.23 9.17
C PHE A 44 -18.03 -4.02 8.30
N THR A 45 -18.19 -2.81 7.76
CA THR A 45 -19.23 -2.46 6.78
C THR A 45 -18.61 -1.68 5.63
N PHE A 46 -19.26 -1.66 4.47
CA PHE A 46 -18.74 -0.90 3.33
C PHE A 46 -18.68 0.61 3.63
N ASP A 47 -19.60 1.12 4.45
CA ASP A 47 -19.58 2.52 4.87
C ASP A 47 -18.39 2.85 5.78
N SER A 48 -17.92 1.88 6.59
CA SER A 48 -16.76 2.08 7.46
C SER A 48 -15.43 2.16 6.68
N LEU A 49 -15.34 1.60 5.47
CA LEU A 49 -14.15 1.70 4.60
C LEU A 49 -13.71 3.13 4.27
N ASN A 50 -14.65 4.07 4.32
CA ASN A 50 -14.41 5.49 4.06
C ASN A 50 -13.75 6.19 5.23
N LYS A 51 -13.95 5.66 6.43
CA LYS A 51 -13.44 6.23 7.68
C LYS A 51 -12.05 5.69 8.02
N ILE A 52 -11.66 4.54 7.45
CA ILE A 52 -10.35 3.93 7.69
C ILE A 52 -9.30 4.59 6.77
N PRO A 53 -8.34 5.37 7.32
CA PRO A 53 -7.25 5.93 6.53
C PRO A 53 -6.29 4.82 6.10
N LEU A 54 -5.61 5.01 4.95
CA LEU A 54 -4.63 4.03 4.46
C LEU A 54 -3.41 3.88 5.38
N THR A 55 -3.09 4.91 6.16
CA THR A 55 -2.01 4.91 7.14
C THR A 55 -2.22 3.91 8.29
N GLU A 56 -3.45 3.47 8.52
CA GLU A 56 -3.78 2.45 9.50
C GLU A 56 -3.74 1.01 8.96
N VAL A 57 -3.45 0.85 7.67
CA VAL A 57 -3.27 -0.46 7.05
C VAL A 57 -1.82 -0.87 7.27
N PRO A 58 -1.55 -1.96 8.01
CA PRO A 58 -0.19 -2.45 8.16
C PRO A 58 0.33 -2.94 6.80
N LEU A 59 1.46 -2.39 6.35
CA LEU A 59 2.08 -2.78 5.09
C LEU A 59 3.03 -3.96 5.33
N ARG A 60 2.78 -5.08 4.68
CA ARG A 60 3.62 -6.28 4.80
C ARG A 60 4.98 -6.12 4.12
N TRP A 61 5.01 -5.45 2.97
CA TRP A 61 6.23 -5.30 2.17
C TRP A 61 6.82 -3.90 2.30
N GLN A 62 8.07 -3.83 2.74
CA GLN A 62 8.87 -2.61 2.76
C GLN A 62 9.94 -2.72 1.68
N ASN A 63 9.64 -2.19 0.49
CA ASN A 63 10.62 -2.11 -0.58
C ASN A 63 11.49 -0.87 -0.36
N HIS A 64 12.81 -1.01 -0.46
CA HIS A 64 13.70 0.14 -0.39
C HIS A 64 13.82 0.78 -1.78
N PRO A 65 13.39 2.03 -1.97
CA PRO A 65 13.52 2.68 -3.27
C PRO A 65 14.99 2.97 -3.56
N VAL A 66 15.37 2.79 -4.83
CA VAL A 66 16.68 3.19 -5.34
C VAL A 66 16.54 4.25 -6.42
N ARG A 67 17.63 4.97 -6.70
CA ARG A 67 17.67 5.91 -7.82
C ARG A 67 17.72 5.13 -9.13
N ILE A 68 17.21 5.76 -10.20
CA ILE A 68 17.24 5.18 -11.56
C ILE A 68 18.66 4.91 -12.07
N ASN A 69 19.66 5.63 -11.53
CA ASN A 69 21.07 5.47 -11.86
C ASN A 69 21.85 4.64 -10.83
N ALA A 70 21.17 3.94 -9.91
CA ALA A 70 21.83 3.04 -8.96
C ALA A 70 22.50 1.87 -9.69
N ALA A 71 23.67 1.46 -9.21
CA ALA A 71 24.35 0.29 -9.72
C ALA A 71 23.70 -0.99 -9.16
N ILE A 72 23.91 -2.13 -9.81
CA ILE A 72 23.36 -3.41 -9.33
C ILE A 72 23.87 -3.77 -7.93
N GLY A 73 25.10 -3.38 -7.59
CA GLY A 73 25.66 -3.60 -6.25
C GLY A 73 24.86 -2.86 -5.16
N ASP A 74 24.36 -1.65 -5.46
CA ASP A 74 23.59 -0.84 -4.52
C ASP A 74 22.23 -1.46 -4.15
N LEU A 75 21.76 -2.45 -4.91
CA LEU A 75 20.50 -3.17 -4.67
C LEU A 75 20.65 -4.34 -3.68
N ILE A 76 21.86 -4.88 -3.53
CA ILE A 76 22.11 -6.12 -2.78
C ILE A 76 22.50 -5.79 -1.33
N ASP A 77 23.21 -4.68 -1.12
CA ASP A 77 23.79 -4.32 0.19
C ASP A 77 22.83 -3.59 1.15
N ARG A 78 21.50 -3.81 1.03
CA ARG A 78 20.48 -3.09 1.82
C ARG A 78 19.41 -3.96 2.47
#